data_AF-A0A534II50-F1
#
_entry.id   AF-A0A534II50-F1
#
_cell.length_a   1.000
_cell.length_b   1.000
_cell.length_c   1.000
_cell.angle_alpha   90.00
_cell.angle_beta   90.00
_cell.angle_gamma   90.00
#
_symmetry.space_group_name_H-M   'P 1'
#
loop_
_entity.id
_entity.type
_entity.pdbx_description
1 polymer ?
#
loop_
_entity_poly.entity_id
_entity_poly.type
_entity_poly.pdbx_seq_one_letter_code
_entity_poly.pdbx_strand_id
1 'polypeptide(L)' 'MNSDSPKQAPLSGMTANERLYSRGLLPEFDAAARRRDLPAMVHLLRKVEISEADANSIAAAVLANPSKYGL' A
#
# COMPACT_ATOMS: atom_id res chain seq x y z
N MET A 1 19.07 26.96 -15.91
CA MET A 1 17.73 26.49 -15.52
C MET A 1 17.88 25.04 -15.11
N ASN A 2 17.99 24.76 -13.81
CA ASN A 2 18.12 23.40 -13.32
C ASN A 2 16.73 22.87 -13.00
N SER A 3 16.29 21.88 -13.76
CA SER A 3 15.03 21.17 -13.56
C SER A 3 15.18 20.25 -12.36
N ASP A 4 14.88 20.77 -11.16
CA ASP A 4 14.78 19.98 -9.95
C ASP A 4 13.50 19.12 -10.08
N SER A 5 13.67 17.88 -10.53
CA SER A 5 12.61 16.88 -10.51
C SER A 5 12.14 16.69 -9.05
N PRO A 6 10.85 16.48 -8.76
CA PRO A 6 10.41 16.25 -7.39
C PRO A 6 11.10 15.00 -6.85
N LYS A 7 12.03 15.20 -5.91
CA LYS A 7 12.70 14.12 -5.18
C LYS A 7 11.63 13.33 -4.46
N GLN A 8 11.42 12.09 -4.89
CA GLN A 8 10.56 11.14 -4.18
C GLN A 8 11.08 11.05 -2.74
N ALA A 9 10.24 11.40 -1.77
CA ALA A 9 10.60 11.36 -0.36
C ALA A 9 10.98 9.93 0.05
N PRO A 10 11.96 9.75 0.97
CA PRO A 10 12.25 8.44 1.54
C PRO A 10 10.99 7.82 2.14
N LEU A 11 10.68 6.56 1.79
CA LEU A 11 9.54 5.83 2.37
C LEU A 11 9.79 5.37 3.82
N SER A 12 11.02 5.56 4.32
CA SER A 12 11.42 5.28 5.70
C SER A 12 10.65 6.17 6.68
N GLY A 13 9.91 5.55 7.61
CA GLY A 13 9.08 6.25 8.60
C GLY A 13 7.61 6.41 8.21
N MET A 14 7.23 6.08 6.98
CA MET A 14 5.84 6.07 6.54
C MET A 14 5.17 4.72 6.83
N THR A 15 3.92 4.77 7.28
CA THR A 15 2.98 3.64 7.34
C THR A 15 2.65 3.12 5.94
N ALA A 16 2.16 1.88 5.81
CA ALA A 16 1.82 1.30 4.51
C ALA A 16 0.82 2.15 3.71
N ASN A 17 -0.21 2.70 4.37
CA ASN A 17 -1.22 3.55 3.72
C ASN A 17 -0.63 4.86 3.20
N GLU A 18 0.28 5.50 3.95
CA GLU A 18 0.95 6.72 3.50
C GLU A 18 1.84 6.46 2.28
N ARG A 19 2.50 5.31 2.22
CA ARG A 19 3.29 4.94 1.03
C ARG A 19 2.42 4.60 -0.17
N LEU A 20 1.29 3.91 0.04
CA LEU A 20 0.30 3.68 -1.02
C LEU A 20 -0.27 5.00 -1.55
N TYR A 21 -0.60 5.93 -0.66
CA TYR A 21 -1.08 7.27 -1.01
C TYR A 21 -0.03 8.07 -1.80
N SER A 22 1.23 8.08 -1.36
CA SER A 22 2.30 8.83 -2.04
C SER A 22 2.61 8.31 -3.45
N ARG A 23 2.27 7.05 -3.73
CA ARG A 23 2.38 6.43 -5.06
C ARG A 23 1.07 6.43 -5.86
N GLY A 24 -0.01 6.99 -5.31
CA GLY A 24 -1.32 6.98 -5.95
C GLY A 24 -1.96 5.59 -6.05
N LEU A 25 -1.47 4.61 -5.27
CA LEU A 25 -1.91 3.21 -5.30
C LEU A 25 -3.02 2.88 -4.30
N LEU A 26 -3.42 3.85 -3.47
CA LEU A 26 -4.43 3.66 -2.44
C LEU A 26 -5.80 3.27 -3.03
N PRO A 27 -6.30 3.88 -4.13
CA PRO A 27 -7.56 3.47 -4.74
C PRO A 27 -7.53 2.02 -5.28
N GLU A 28 -6.42 1.58 -5.90
CA GLU A 28 -6.30 0.18 -6.35
C GLU A 28 -6.23 -0.78 -5.18
N PHE A 29 -5.58 -0.40 -4.08
CA PHE A 29 -5.51 -1.21 -2.88
C PHE A 29 -6.89 -1.39 -2.25
N ASP A 30 -7.66 -0.31 -2.11
CA ASP A 30 -9.03 -0.37 -1.62
C ASP A 30 -9.93 -1.24 -2.51
N ALA A 31 -9.79 -1.11 -3.83
CA ALA A 31 -10.53 -1.93 -4.78
C ALA A 31 -10.17 -3.42 -4.65
N ALA A 32 -8.89 -3.75 -4.49
CA ALA A 32 -8.44 -5.12 -4.23
C ALA A 32 -8.97 -5.66 -2.90
N ALA A 33 -8.95 -4.84 -1.85
CA ALA A 33 -9.43 -5.21 -0.53
C ALA A 33 -10.95 -5.48 -0.52
N ARG A 34 -11.76 -4.64 -1.19
CA ARG A 34 -13.21 -4.88 -1.36
C ARG A 34 -13.51 -6.17 -2.13
N ARG A 35 -12.66 -6.53 -3.10
CA ARG A 35 -12.75 -7.82 -3.84
C ARG A 35 -12.15 -9.00 -3.06
N ARG A 36 -11.56 -8.76 -1.89
CA ARG A 36 -10.81 -9.75 -1.09
C ARG A 36 -9.68 -10.43 -1.87
N ASP A 37 -9.04 -9.68 -2.77
CA ASP A 37 -7.98 -10.13 -3.66
C ASP A 37 -6.61 -10.00 -2.98
N LEU A 38 -6.28 -11.01 -2.15
CA LEU A 38 -5.02 -11.04 -1.40
C LEU A 38 -3.78 -10.92 -2.30
N PRO A 39 -3.64 -11.66 -3.43
CA PRO A 39 -2.51 -11.51 -4.33
C PRO A 39 -2.34 -10.08 -4.86
N ALA A 40 -3.43 -9.40 -5.24
CA ALA A 40 -3.36 -8.02 -5.70
C ALA A 40 -2.95 -7.05 -4.58
N MET A 41 -3.46 -7.22 -3.36
CA MET A 41 -3.05 -6.41 -2.21
C MET A 41 -1.56 -6.56 -1.91
N VAL A 42 -1.04 -7.80 -1.91
CA VAL A 42 0.39 -8.07 -1.69
C VAL A 42 1.24 -7.45 -2.80
N HIS A 43 0.82 -7.58 -4.05
CA HIS A 43 1.52 -6.98 -5.18
C HIS A 43 1.64 -5.45 -5.05
N LEU A 44 0.56 -4.78 -4.64
CA LEU A 44 0.55 -3.32 -4.44
C LEU A 44 1.44 -2.88 -3.27
N LEU A 45 1.42 -3.62 -2.15
CA LEU A 45 2.31 -3.35 -1.00
C LEU A 45 3.79 -3.49 -1.36
N ARG A 46 4.14 -4.46 -2.21
CA ARG A 46 5.52 -4.62 -2.69
C ARG A 46 5.98 -3.45 -3.58
N LYS A 47 5.08 -2.77 -4.30
CA LYS A 47 5.41 -1.56 -5.06
C LYS A 47 5.81 -0.38 -4.18
N VAL A 48 5.46 -0.44 -2.89
CA VAL A 48 5.76 0.60 -1.89
C VAL A 48 6.81 0.14 -0.87
N GLU A 49 7.71 -0.75 -1.30
CA GLU A 49 8.87 -1.21 -0.53
C GLU A 49 8.50 -1.86 0.80
N ILE A 50 7.33 -2.51 0.85
CA ILE A 50 6.97 -3.43 1.94
C ILE A 50 7.50 -4.82 1.57
N SER A 51 8.15 -5.49 2.53
CA SER A 51 8.68 -6.84 2.32
C SER A 51 7.54 -7.81 1.98
N GLU A 52 7.84 -8.92 1.30
CA GLU A 52 6.81 -9.90 0.96
C GLU A 52 6.14 -10.49 2.22
N ALA A 53 6.90 -10.76 3.28
CA ALA A 53 6.37 -11.26 4.54
C ALA A 53 5.42 -10.24 5.20
N ASP A 54 5.83 -8.97 5.28
CA ASP A 54 5.00 -7.91 5.86
C ASP A 54 3.77 -7.61 4.99
N ALA A 55 3.93 -7.66 3.67
CA ALA A 55 2.83 -7.43 2.73
C ALA A 55 1.73 -8.49 2.90
N ASN A 56 2.12 -9.76 3.04
CA ASN A 56 1.19 -10.85 3.34
C ASN A 56 0.50 -10.64 4.69
N SER A 57 1.25 -10.27 5.73
CA SER A 57 0.72 -10.03 7.07
C SER A 57 -0.30 -8.87 7.09
N ILE A 58 0.04 -7.74 6.47
CA ILE A 58 -0.82 -6.55 6.37
C ILE A 58 -2.10 -6.89 5.57
N ALA A 59 -1.95 -7.52 4.40
CA ALA A 59 -3.09 -7.85 3.57
C ALA A 59 -4.05 -8.83 4.27
N ALA A 60 -3.51 -9.85 4.96
CA ALA A 60 -4.30 -10.77 5.77
C ALA A 60 -5.02 -10.04 6.92
N ALA A 61 -4.35 -9.13 7.62
CA ALA A 61 -4.93 -8.37 8.73
C ALA A 61 -6.10 -7.47 8.29
N VAL A 62 -5.98 -6.85 7.11
CA VAL A 62 -7.06 -6.05 6.50
C VAL A 62 -8.27 -6.92 6.18
N LEU A 63 -8.05 -8.08 5.54
CA LEU A 63 -9.15 -9.00 5.18
C LEU A 63 -9.81 -9.68 6.39
N ALA A 64 -9.08 -9.83 7.49
CA ALA A 64 -9.61 -10.39 8.74
C ALA A 64 -10.50 -9.39 9.52
N ASN A 65 -10.35 -8.08 9.31
CA ASN A 65 -11.06 -7.05 10.07
C ASN A 65 -11.58 -5.89 9.17
N PRO A 66 -12.46 -6.16 8.19
CA PRO A 66 -12.90 -5.14 7.22
C PRO A 66 -13.51 -3.89 7.87
N SER A 67 -14.24 -4.04 8.99
CA SER A 67 -14.85 -2.93 9.73
C SER A 67 -13.86 -1.94 10.33
N LYS A 68 -12.60 -2.34 10.59
CA LYS A 68 -11.54 -1.42 11.04
C LYS A 68 -10.96 -0.58 9.90
N TYR A 69 -11.14 -1.02 8.67
CA TYR A 69 -10.52 -0.41 7.48
C TYR A 69 -11.54 0.19 6.51
N GLY A 70 -12.80 0.33 6.93
CA GLY A 70 -13.85 0.99 6.15
C GLY A 70 -14.25 0.23 4.87
N LEU A 71 -14.05 -1.10 4.88
CA LEU A 71 -14.43 -2.01 3.79
C LEU A 71 -15.80 -2.64 4.03
#